data_AF-A0A7W6RHP2-F1
#
_entry.id   AF-A0A7W6RHP2-F1
#
_cell.length_a   1.000
_cell.length_b   1.000
_cell.length_c   1.000
_cell.angle_alpha   90.00
_cell.angle_beta   90.00
_cell.angle_gamma   90.00
#
_symmetry.space_group_name_H-M   'P 1'
#
loop_
_entity.id
_entity.type
_entity.pdbx_description
1 polymer ?
#
loop_
_entity_poly.entity_id
_entity_poly.type
_entity_poly.pdbx_seq_one_letter_code
_entity_poly.pdbx_strand_id
1 'polypeptide(L)'
;MPKPKPDPDFLRACGQRLDAARAATGLNDKDFCDAIGVTQSRYANWKAGSHAVPPDIAARMKQRFGITTDWIYTGDPSGLPMSLAGKVHRAAS
;
A
#
# COMPACT_ATOMS: atom_id res chain seq x y z
N MET A 1 22.21 5.92 15.33
CA MET A 1 21.13 5.14 15.98
C MET A 1 20.45 4.28 14.92
N PRO A 2 20.20 2.98 15.15
CA PRO A 2 19.40 2.18 14.23
C PRO A 2 17.98 2.75 14.16
N LYS A 3 17.37 2.79 12.97
CA LYS A 3 15.96 3.18 12.82
C LYS A 3 15.08 2.15 13.57
N PRO A 4 14.06 2.60 14.32
CA PRO A 4 13.14 1.68 14.97
C PRO A 4 12.47 0.80 13.91
N LYS A 5 12.38 -0.51 14.20
CA LYS A 5 11.67 -1.44 13.34
C LYS A 5 10.15 -1.23 13.55
N PRO A 6 9.34 -1.31 12.48
CA PRO A 6 7.89 -1.31 12.62
C PRO A 6 7.42 -2.46 13.51
N ASP A 7 6.29 -2.25 14.19
CA ASP A 7 5.59 -3.30 14.93
C ASP A 7 5.22 -4.47 13.98
N PRO A 8 5.59 -5.73 14.31
CA PRO A 8 5.21 -6.90 13.53
C PRO A 8 3.70 -7.05 13.31
N ASP A 9 2.87 -6.67 14.27
CA ASP A 9 1.42 -6.79 14.15
C ASP A 9 0.86 -5.77 13.16
N PHE A 10 1.43 -4.56 13.16
CA PHE A 10 1.17 -3.55 12.14
C PHE A 10 1.51 -4.07 10.73
N LEU A 11 2.68 -4.68 10.55
CA LEU A 11 3.09 -5.18 9.24
C LEU A 11 2.19 -6.33 8.75
N ARG A 12 1.77 -7.22 9.65
CA ARG A 12 0.82 -8.29 9.31
C ARG A 12 -0.54 -7.74 8.87
N ALA A 13 -1.06 -6.73 9.57
CA ALA A 13 -2.29 -6.06 9.18
C ALA A 13 -2.16 -5.39 7.81
N CYS A 14 -1.03 -4.76 7.52
CA CYS A 14 -0.74 -4.20 6.19
C CYS A 14 -0.74 -5.28 5.10
N GLY A 15 -0.10 -6.41 5.35
CA GLY A 15 -0.06 -7.56 4.43
C GLY A 15 -1.44 -8.12 4.12
N GLN A 16 -2.29 -8.25 5.14
CA GLN A 16 -3.68 -8.71 4.98
C GLN A 16 -4.51 -7.74 4.13
N ARG A 17 -4.39 -6.43 4.37
CA ARG A 17 -5.10 -5.41 3.59
C ARG A 17 -4.61 -5.31 2.16
N LEU A 18 -3.30 -5.48 1.94
CA LEU A 18 -2.72 -5.58 0.61
C LEU A 18 -3.30 -6.76 -0.17
N ASP A 19 -3.36 -7.95 0.44
CA ASP A 19 -3.86 -9.13 -0.25
C ASP A 19 -5.37 -9.05 -0.54
N ALA A 20 -6.14 -8.46 0.38
CA ALA A 20 -7.55 -8.18 0.15
C ALA A 20 -7.76 -7.18 -0.99
N ALA A 21 -6.96 -6.11 -1.05
CA ALA A 21 -7.02 -5.12 -2.13
C ALA A 21 -6.63 -5.73 -3.49
N ARG A 22 -5.59 -6.56 -3.53
CA ARG A 22 -5.23 -7.34 -4.72
C ARG A 22 -6.40 -8.23 -5.14
N ALA A 23 -6.99 -9.00 -4.22
CA ALA A 23 -8.11 -9.89 -4.53
C ALA A 23 -9.27 -9.15 -5.20
N ALA A 24 -9.58 -7.93 -4.74
CA ALA A 24 -10.61 -7.08 -5.33
C ALA A 24 -10.32 -6.62 -6.77
N THR A 25 -9.06 -6.67 -7.22
CA THR A 25 -8.71 -6.41 -8.64
C THR A 25 -9.05 -7.57 -9.57
N GLY A 26 -9.34 -8.77 -9.04
CA GLY A 26 -9.54 -9.99 -9.81
C GLY A 26 -8.25 -10.64 -10.34
N LEU A 27 -7.09 -10.03 -10.11
CA LEU A 27 -5.79 -10.58 -10.52
C LEU A 27 -5.27 -11.61 -9.52
N ASN A 28 -4.61 -12.66 -10.01
CA ASN A 28 -3.82 -13.55 -9.16
C ASN A 28 -2.51 -12.85 -8.69
N ASP A 29 -1.78 -13.47 -7.76
CA ASP A 29 -0.54 -12.91 -7.21
C ASP A 29 0.50 -12.62 -8.29
N LYS A 30 0.63 -13.48 -9.31
CA LYS A 30 1.60 -13.30 -10.41
C LYS A 30 1.26 -12.07 -11.24
N ASP A 31 0.05 -11.98 -11.76
CA ASP A 31 -0.36 -10.90 -12.66
C ASP A 31 -0.36 -9.55 -11.95
N PHE A 32 -0.72 -9.53 -10.67
CA PHE A 32 -0.61 -8.32 -9.85
C PHE A 32 0.85 -7.88 -9.65
N CYS A 33 1.75 -8.82 -9.34
CA CYS A 33 3.19 -8.54 -9.21
C CYS A 33 3.79 -8.01 -10.52
N ASP A 34 3.45 -8.64 -11.65
CA ASP A 34 3.90 -8.23 -12.97
C ASP A 34 3.40 -6.81 -13.29
N ALA A 35 2.14 -6.50 -12.97
CA ALA A 35 1.54 -5.19 -13.22
C ALA A 35 2.16 -4.03 -12.41
N ILE A 36 2.76 -4.30 -11.25
CA ILE A 36 3.46 -3.29 -10.42
C ILE A 36 4.99 -3.38 -10.50
N GLY A 37 5.51 -4.30 -11.33
CA GLY A 37 6.95 -4.47 -11.59
C GLY A 37 7.74 -5.04 -10.41
N VAL A 38 7.21 -6.06 -9.72
CA VAL A 38 7.92 -6.74 -8.61
C VAL A 38 7.90 -8.24 -8.71
N THR A 39 8.77 -8.88 -7.94
CA THR A 39 8.81 -10.34 -7.82
C THR A 39 7.76 -10.83 -6.83
N GLN A 40 7.24 -12.05 -7.06
CA GLN A 40 6.31 -12.71 -6.14
C GLN A 40 6.91 -12.92 -4.74
N SER A 41 8.23 -13.09 -4.63
CA SER A 41 8.92 -13.21 -3.34
C SER A 41 8.81 -11.92 -2.50
N ARG A 42 8.97 -10.74 -3.13
CA ARG A 42 8.76 -9.46 -2.43
C ARG A 42 7.32 -9.33 -1.97
N TYR A 43 6.37 -9.67 -2.83
CA TYR A 43 4.95 -9.64 -2.50
C TYR A 43 4.59 -10.58 -1.34
N ALA A 44 5.10 -11.81 -1.35
CA ALA A 44 4.92 -12.78 -0.26
C ALA A 44 5.47 -12.27 1.08
N ASN A 45 6.64 -11.61 1.08
CA ASN A 45 7.20 -10.99 2.28
C ASN A 45 6.31 -9.88 2.85
N TRP A 46 5.59 -9.13 2.00
CA TRP A 46 4.64 -8.12 2.45
C TRP A 46 3.37 -8.76 3.01
N LYS A 47 2.81 -9.77 2.33
CA LYS A 47 1.66 -10.55 2.81
C LYS A 47 1.90 -11.18 4.18
N ALA A 48 3.10 -11.71 4.40
CA ALA A 48 3.49 -12.30 5.66
C ALA A 48 3.77 -11.28 6.78
N GLY A 49 3.82 -9.98 6.46
CA GLY A 49 4.18 -8.93 7.42
C GLY A 49 5.68 -8.90 7.77
N SER A 50 6.53 -9.53 6.97
CA SER A 50 7.98 -9.53 7.20
C SER A 50 8.64 -8.21 6.81
N HIS A 51 8.05 -7.50 5.84
CA HIS A 51 8.55 -6.22 5.33
C HIS A 51 7.38 -5.29 5.02
N ALA A 52 7.61 -3.98 5.19
CA ALA A 52 6.70 -2.96 4.70
C ALA A 52 6.74 -2.86 3.16
N VAL A 53 5.62 -2.47 2.55
CA VAL A 53 5.58 -2.10 1.14
C VAL A 53 6.41 -0.82 0.94
N PRO A 54 7.32 -0.76 -0.03
CA PRO A 54 8.04 0.48 -0.32
C PRO A 54 7.11 1.59 -0.82
N PRO A 55 7.32 2.87 -0.47
CA PRO A 55 6.42 3.96 -0.88
C PRO A 55 6.25 4.10 -2.40
N ASP A 56 7.32 3.89 -3.18
CA ASP A 56 7.28 3.95 -4.65
C ASP A 56 6.39 2.85 -5.25
N ILE A 57 6.38 1.68 -4.61
CA ILE A 57 5.50 0.56 -4.98
C ILE A 57 4.04 0.88 -4.66
N ALA A 58 3.78 1.41 -3.46
CA ALA A 58 2.42 1.79 -3.08
C ALA A 58 1.88 2.91 -4.00
N ALA A 59 2.73 3.84 -4.44
CA ALA A 59 2.37 4.84 -5.43
C ALA A 59 2.01 4.20 -6.79
N ARG A 60 2.76 3.19 -7.26
CA ARG A 60 2.41 2.43 -8.48
C ARG A 60 1.07 1.71 -8.33
N MET A 61 0.80 1.07 -7.19
CA MET A 61 -0.48 0.43 -6.90
C MET A 61 -1.64 1.44 -6.95
N LYS A 62 -1.46 2.62 -6.35
CA LYS A 62 -2.45 3.72 -6.40
C LYS A 62 -2.72 4.17 -7.83
N GLN A 63 -1.67 4.40 -8.61
CA GLN A 63 -1.82 4.83 -10.01
C GLN A 63 -2.49 3.79 -10.89
N ARG A 64 -2.17 2.49 -10.69
CA ARG A 64 -2.63 1.42 -11.55
C ARG A 64 -4.02 0.90 -11.18
N PHE A 65 -4.32 0.82 -9.89
CA PHE A 65 -5.49 0.13 -9.35
C PHE A 65 -6.33 0.98 -8.39
N GLY A 66 -5.90 2.21 -8.07
CA GLY A 66 -6.59 3.05 -7.08
C GLY A 66 -6.36 2.65 -5.62
N ILE A 67 -5.54 1.64 -5.35
CA ILE A 67 -5.25 1.17 -3.99
C ILE A 67 -4.45 2.24 -3.25
N THR A 68 -5.05 2.89 -2.24
CA THR A 68 -4.43 3.99 -1.51
C THR A 68 -3.45 3.50 -0.44
N THR A 69 -2.47 4.34 -0.11
CA THR A 69 -1.58 4.12 1.03
C THR A 69 -2.35 4.12 2.35
N ASP A 70 -3.39 4.95 2.46
CA ASP A 70 -4.26 5.02 3.62
C ASP A 70 -4.95 3.66 3.86
N TRP A 71 -5.47 3.04 2.79
CA TRP A 71 -6.01 1.69 2.90
C TRP A 71 -4.95 0.68 3.37
N ILE A 72 -3.76 0.66 2.76
CA ILE A 72 -2.72 -0.33 3.08
C ILE A 72 -2.26 -0.18 4.54
N TYR A 73 -1.98 1.04 5.00
CA TYR A 73 -1.30 1.27 6.27
C TYR A 73 -2.25 1.53 7.44
N THR A 74 -3.40 2.16 7.22
CA THR A 74 -4.35 2.50 8.31
C THR A 74 -5.67 1.74 8.18
N GLY A 75 -5.94 1.11 7.03
CA GLY A 75 -7.24 0.49 6.76
C GLY A 75 -8.34 1.52 6.51
N ASP A 76 -7.96 2.77 6.24
CA ASP A 76 -8.90 3.83 5.92
C ASP A 76 -9.21 3.79 4.41
N PRO A 77 -10.46 3.47 4.00
CA PRO A 77 -10.85 3.49 2.60
C PRO A 77 -11.04 4.93 2.08
N SER A 78 -11.08 5.93 2.97
CA SER A 78 -11.18 7.32 2.58
C SER A 78 -9.85 7.85 2.02
N GLY A 79 -9.95 8.77 1.08
CA GLY A 79 -8.81 9.55 0.60
C GLY A 79 -8.65 10.84 1.40
N LEU A 80 -7.85 11.77 0.87
CA LEU A 80 -7.71 13.10 1.47
C LEU A 80 -9.08 13.83 1.50
N PRO A 81 -9.60 14.23 2.68
CA PRO A 81 -10.88 14.92 2.77
C PRO A 81 -10.90 16.21 1.95
N MET A 82 -12.00 16.50 1.24
CA MET A 82 -12.05 17.61 0.27
C MET A 82 -11.77 18.98 0.89
N SER A 83 -12.24 19.21 2.12
CA SER A 83 -11.97 20.43 2.89
C SER A 83 -10.49 20.64 3.18
N LEU A 84 -9.74 19.55 3.36
CA LEU A 84 -8.30 19.56 3.56
C LEU A 84 -7.55 19.62 2.23
N ALA A 85 -8.02 18.91 1.20
CA ALA A 85 -7.43 18.90 -0.14
C ALA A 85 -7.30 20.32 -0.72
N GLY A 86 -8.34 21.15 -0.59
CA GLY A 86 -8.27 22.55 -1.03
C GLY A 86 -7.20 23.37 -0.28
N LYS A 87 -6.98 23.10 1.01
CA LYS A 87 -5.91 23.76 1.80
C LYS A 87 -4.53 23.29 1.36
N VAL A 88 -4.36 21.98 1.17
CA VAL A 88 -3.09 21.37 0.72
C VAL A 88 -2.71 21.88 -0.66
N HIS A 89 -3.65 21.91 -1.60
CA HIS A 89 -3.38 22.37 -2.97
C HIS A 89 -2.92 23.83 -3.00
N ARG A 90 -3.58 24.71 -2.23
CA ARG A 90 -3.16 26.11 -2.10
C ARG A 90 -1.78 26.30 -1.47
N ALA A 91 -1.37 25.41 -0.55
CA ALA A 91 -0.07 25.50 0.10
C ALA A 91 1.07 24.92 -0.76
N ALA A 92 0.75 24.02 -1.70
CA ALA A 92 1.70 23.37 -2.58
C ALA A 92 1.85 24.04 -3.96
N SER A 93 1.04 25.06 -4.26
CA SER A 93 1.10 25.87 -5.48
C SER A 93 1.89 27.15 -5.22
#